data_AF-A0A977IC43-F1
#
_entry.id   AF-A0A977IC43-F1
#
_cell.length_a   1.000
_cell.length_b   1.000
_cell.length_c   1.000
_cell.angle_alpha   90.00
_cell.angle_beta   90.00
_cell.angle_gamma   90.00
#
_symmetry.space_group_name_H-M   'P 1'
#
loop_
_entity.id
_entity.type
_entity.pdbx_description
1 polymer ?
#
loop_
_entity_poly.entity_id
_entity_poly.type
_entity_poly.pdbx_seq_one_letter_code
_entity_poly.pdbx_strand_id
1 'polypeptide(L)' 'MLRATLRENFQPTNGRLRYSVSVYEKLVRATLPLAIAGEKFYLLLSLDAEADISVIIREKVIPMVEEKSAAALQSEI' A
#
# COMPACT_ATOMS: atom_id res chain seq x y z
N MET A 1 -6.89 -7.03 -15.04
CA MET A 1 -7.46 -5.68 -15.26
C MET A 1 -8.73 -5.42 -14.45
N LEU A 2 -9.72 -6.33 -14.38
CA LEU A 2 -11.04 -6.07 -13.74
C LEU A 2 -10.99 -5.59 -12.27
N ARG A 3 -10.01 -6.03 -11.47
CA ARG A 3 -9.87 -5.64 -10.05
C ARG A 3 -9.34 -4.23 -9.81
N ALA A 4 -8.62 -3.64 -10.76
CA ALA A 4 -8.08 -2.27 -10.63
C ALA A 4 -9.18 -1.24 -10.91
N THR A 5 -9.96 -1.46 -11.98
CA THR A 5 -11.06 -0.59 -12.42
C THR A 5 -12.19 -0.52 -11.40
N LEU A 6 -12.51 -1.62 -10.71
CA LEU A 6 -13.52 -1.61 -9.64
C LEU A 6 -13.16 -0.66 -8.49
N ARG A 7 -11.87 -0.53 -8.12
CA ARG A 7 -11.46 0.26 -6.95
C ARG A 7 -11.48 1.77 -7.19
N GLU A 8 -11.36 2.22 -8.44
CA GLU A 8 -11.53 3.63 -8.79
C GLU A 8 -12.99 4.07 -8.62
N ASN A 9 -13.94 3.20 -8.96
CA ASN A 9 -15.38 3.50 -8.88
C ASN A 9 -15.96 3.54 -7.45
N PHE A 10 -15.25 3.04 -6.43
CA PHE A 10 -15.71 3.04 -5.02
C PHE A 10 -15.03 4.09 -4.13
N GLN A 11 -14.06 4.85 -4.64
CA GLN A 11 -13.44 5.95 -3.88
C GLN A 11 -14.44 7.04 -3.41
N PRO A 12 -15.49 7.40 -4.17
CA PRO A 12 -16.43 8.43 -3.73
C PRO A 12 -17.22 8.06 -2.48
N THR A 13 -17.40 6.76 -2.21
CA THR A 13 -18.23 6.25 -1.10
C THR A 13 -17.40 5.78 0.09
N ASN A 14 -16.23 5.19 -0.17
CA ASN A 14 -15.41 4.52 0.86
C ASN A 14 -14.13 5.30 1.22
N GLY A 15 -13.91 6.45 0.59
CA GLY A 15 -12.65 7.20 0.71
C GLY A 15 -11.50 6.54 -0.04
N ARG A 16 -10.31 7.16 0.05
CA ARG A 16 -9.11 6.69 -0.65
C ARG A 16 -8.62 5.37 -0.06
N LEU A 17 -8.34 4.39 -0.93
CA LEU A 17 -7.72 3.13 -0.55
C LEU A 17 -6.37 3.36 0.12
N ARG A 18 -6.24 3.01 1.40
CA ARG A 18 -4.95 3.07 2.12
C ARG A 18 -4.06 1.87 1.83
N TYR A 19 -4.63 0.66 1.84
CA TYR A 19 -3.98 -0.57 1.43
C TYR A 19 -5.03 -1.67 1.25
N SER A 20 -4.65 -2.78 0.63
CA SER A 20 -5.47 -3.99 0.58
C SER A 20 -4.66 -5.20 0.97
N VAL A 21 -5.29 -6.14 1.67
CA VAL A 21 -4.69 -7.41 2.09
C VAL A 21 -5.40 -8.55 1.38
N SER A 22 -4.64 -9.55 0.96
CA SER A 22 -5.11 -10.80 0.39
C SER A 22 -4.39 -11.94 1.10
N VAL A 23 -5.14 -12.75 1.82
CA VAL A 23 -4.63 -13.94 2.52
C VAL A 23 -4.72 -15.13 1.57
N TYR A 24 -3.62 -15.85 1.39
CA TYR A 24 -3.54 -17.10 0.66
C TYR A 24 -3.12 -18.20 1.64
N GLU A 25 -3.32 -19.46 1.26
CA GLU A 25 -3.00 -20.61 2.11
C GLU A 25 -1.54 -20.63 2.60
N LYS A 26 -0.60 -20.09 1.80
CA LYS A 26 0.84 -20.15 2.08
C LYS A 26 1.51 -18.80 2.35
N LEU A 27 0.77 -17.69 2.19
CA LEU A 27 1.33 -16.36 2.37
C LEU A 27 0.22 -15.33 2.55
N VAL A 28 0.55 -14.22 3.19
CA VAL A 28 -0.29 -13.03 3.16
C VAL A 28 0.33 -11.98 2.26
N ARG A 29 -0.47 -11.37 1.40
CA ARG A 29 -0.03 -10.30 0.50
C ARG A 29 -0.72 -8.99 0.82
N ALA A 30 0.04 -7.92 0.91
CA ALA A 30 -0.48 -6.57 0.94
C ALA A 30 -0.13 -5.80 -0.34
N THR A 31 -1.05 -4.95 -0.76
CA THR A 31 -0.87 -4.00 -1.85
C THR A 31 -1.14 -2.61 -1.33
N LEU A 32 -0.13 -1.75 -1.41
CA LEU A 32 -0.20 -0.36 -0.97
C LEU A 32 0.01 0.55 -2.19
N PRO A 33 -0.90 1.50 -2.46
CA PRO A 33 -0.65 2.54 -3.44
C PRO A 33 0.41 3.51 -2.90
N LEU A 34 1.42 3.78 -3.70
CA LEU A 34 2.49 4.73 -3.40
C LEU A 34 2.46 5.89 -4.39
N ALA A 35 2.80 7.08 -3.92
CA ALA A 35 3.06 8.23 -4.76
C ALA A 35 4.45 8.77 -4.42
N ILE A 36 5.37 8.72 -5.38
CA ILE A 36 6.76 9.17 -5.23
C ILE A 36 7.02 10.16 -6.36
N ALA A 37 7.40 11.40 -6.03
CA ALA A 37 7.66 12.46 -7.00
C ALA A 37 6.54 12.65 -8.05
N GLY A 38 5.28 12.55 -7.63
CA GLY A 38 4.10 12.67 -8.52
C GLY A 38 3.75 11.41 -9.32
N GLU A 39 4.64 10.42 -9.39
CA GLU A 39 4.41 9.15 -10.06
C GLU A 39 3.69 8.13 -9.15
N LYS A 40 2.76 7.37 -9.73
CA LYS A 40 1.93 6.40 -9.01
C LYS A 40 2.51 4.99 -9.12
N PHE A 41 2.90 4.41 -7.99
CA PHE A 41 3.40 3.05 -7.88
C PHE A 41 2.50 2.19 -7.01
N TYR A 42 2.71 0.88 -7.06
CA TYR A 42 2.11 -0.07 -6.11
C TYR A 42 3.21 -0.88 -5.46
N LEU A 43 3.28 -0.84 -4.13
CA LEU A 43 4.12 -1.72 -3.34
C LEU A 43 3.36 -3.01 -3.04
N LEU A 44 3.92 -4.13 -3.51
CA LEU A 44 3.43 -5.46 -3.19
C LEU A 44 4.35 -6.09 -2.15
N LEU A 45 3.81 -6.37 -0.96
CA LEU A 45 4.51 -7.07 0.11
C LEU A 45 3.92 -8.46 0.24
N SER A 46 4.76 -9.49 0.17
CA SER A 46 4.37 -10.86 0.51
C SER A 46 5.08 -11.25 1.80
N LEU A 47 4.32 -11.73 2.76
CA LEU A 47 4.77 -12.15 4.08
C LEU A 47 4.35 -13.60 4.29
N ASP A 48 4.97 -14.25 5.26
CA ASP A 48 4.54 -15.57 5.71
C ASP A 48 3.05 -15.57 6.11
N ALA A 49 2.38 -16.72 5.97
CA ALA A 49 0.98 -16.90 6.33
C ALA A 49 0.72 -16.55 7.81
N GLU A 50 1.68 -16.83 8.69
CA GLU A 50 1.59 -16.60 10.13
C GLU A 50 1.95 -15.17 10.56
N ALA A 51 2.32 -14.31 9.60
CA ALA A 51 2.70 -12.93 9.92
C ALA A 51 1.47 -12.07 10.25
N ASP A 52 1.54 -11.31 11.35
CA ASP A 52 0.55 -10.27 11.64
C ASP A 52 0.76 -9.07 10.70
N ILE A 53 0.14 -9.17 9.53
CA ILE A 53 0.25 -8.16 8.49
C ILE A 53 -0.33 -6.81 8.91
N SER A 54 -1.31 -6.80 9.83
CA SER A 54 -1.96 -5.56 10.29
C SER A 54 -0.98 -4.72 11.10
N VAL A 55 -0.27 -5.36 12.04
CA VAL A 55 0.78 -4.75 12.86
C VAL A 55 1.94 -4.31 11.97
N ILE A 56 2.43 -5.19 11.09
CA ILE A 56 3.56 -4.89 10.21
C ILE A 56 3.26 -3.69 9.31
N ILE A 57 2.07 -3.63 8.70
CA ILE A 57 1.70 -2.52 7.83
C ILE A 57 1.60 -1.23 8.64
N ARG A 58 0.85 -1.24 9.74
CA ARG A 58 0.54 -0.03 10.52
C ARG A 58 1.76 0.57 11.20
N GLU A 59 2.62 -0.27 11.75
CA GLU A 59 3.70 0.18 12.64
C GLU A 59 5.05 0.26 11.96
N LYS A 60 5.23 -0.41 10.81
CA LYS A 60 6.50 -0.41 10.07
C LYS A 60 6.35 0.16 8.67
N VAL A 61 5.52 -0.47 7.84
CA VAL A 61 5.49 -0.15 6.39
C VAL A 61 4.96 1.25 6.13
N ILE A 62 3.80 1.62 6.69
CA ILE A 62 3.20 2.94 6.47
C ILE A 62 4.15 4.05 6.95
N PRO A 63 4.69 4.02 8.19
CA PRO A 63 5.64 5.04 8.64
C PRO A 63 6.88 5.15 7.73
N MET A 64 7.47 4.02 7.33
CA MET A 64 8.66 4.02 6.46
C MET A 64 8.35 4.61 5.08
N VAL A 65 7.19 4.27 4.51
CA VAL A 65 6.75 4.78 3.22
C VAL A 65 6.51 6.29 3.28
N GLU A 66 5.83 6.76 4.33
CA GLU A 66 5.52 8.18 4.51
C GLU A 66 6.82 8.99 4.74
N GLU A 67 7.75 8.49 5.54
CA GLU A 67 9.07 9.10 5.75
C GLU A 67 9.85 9.23 4.43
N LYS A 68 9.95 8.14 3.65
CA LYS A 68 10.71 8.15 2.39
C LYS A 68 10.02 8.91 1.26
N SER A 69 8.68 8.92 1.24
CA SER A 69 7.88 9.75 0.33
C SER A 69 8.10 11.24 0.62
N ALA A 70 8.06 11.65 1.89
CA ALA A 70 8.35 13.03 2.30
C ALA A 70 9.80 13.42 2.00
N ALA A 71 10.77 12.53 2.24
CA ALA A 71 12.18 12.77 1.93
C ALA A 71 12.43 12.91 0.41
N ALA A 72 11.76 12.10 -0.42
CA ALA A 72 11.88 12.16 -1.87
C ALA A 72 11.30 13.46 -2.46
N LEU A 73 10.31 14.07 -1.80
CA LEU A 73 9.77 15.38 -2.16
C LEU A 73 10.67 16.55 -1.73
N GLN A 74 11.53 16.35 -0.73
CA GLN A 74 12.47 17.37 -0.24
C GLN A 74 13.81 17.37 -0.99
N SER A 75 14.15 16.30 -1.71
CA SER A 75 15.38 16.21 -2.51
C SER A 75 15.34 16.92 -3.86
N GLU A 76 14.20 17.51 -4.24
CA GLU A 76 14.01 18.23 -5.50
C GLU A 76 13.91 19.76 -5.33
N ILE A 77 14.25 20.30 -4.14
CA ILE A 77 14.32 21.76 -3.87
C ILE A 77 15.76 22.17 -3.55
#